data_AF-A0A813U7X6-F1
#
_entry.id   AF-A0A813U7X6-F1
#
_cell.length_a   1.000
_cell.length_b   1.000
_cell.length_c   1.000
_cell.angle_alpha   90.00
_cell.angle_beta   90.00
_cell.angle_gamma   90.00
#
_symmetry.space_group_name_H-M   'P 1'
#
loop_
_entity.id
_entity.type
_entity.pdbx_description
1 polymer ?
#
loop_
_entity_poly.entity_id
_entity_poly.type
_entity_poly.pdbx_seq_one_letter_code
_entity_poly.pdbx_strand_id
1 'polypeptide(L)'
;MVFTKSILRKNLYMICLIAVNIVHILYFYLGFLLIILAVGYDTELSIISIGFYRFRFYISFVLICCQSSCLILASIDRTLIISLNAETRKCNTRRLIVTSLISLILFFSVIEIHGLLFIEILQYESDYFVCFDQPGAYTTFLGYHALLVNGFVPSQLMVIFELWTVKNIRSVRHRISNPHITNTEYLTIGRPHIIQSKDKQLIRMLLVDIVTFIIFKFSVTILLIYQQITQYHQKSSE
;
A
#
# COMPACT_ATOMS: atom_id res chain seq x y z
N MET A 1 13.40 -16.70 7.23
CA MET A 1 12.95 -17.95 6.55
C MET A 1 11.62 -18.47 7.13
N VAL A 2 10.54 -17.68 7.06
CA VAL A 2 9.17 -18.11 7.46
C VAL A 2 8.30 -18.43 6.22
N PHE A 3 8.74 -18.03 5.03
CA PHE A 3 7.97 -18.09 3.77
C PHE A 3 8.03 -19.42 3.02
N THR A 4 8.88 -20.37 3.41
CA THR A 4 9.11 -21.61 2.65
C THR A 4 8.15 -22.76 3.00
N LYS A 5 7.33 -22.63 4.06
CA LYS A 5 6.43 -23.71 4.47
C LYS A 5 5.21 -23.82 3.53
N SER A 6 5.03 -24.99 2.92
CA SER A 6 3.91 -25.35 2.01
C SER A 6 2.52 -25.02 2.58
N ILE A 7 2.33 -25.16 3.89
CA ILE A 7 1.06 -24.86 4.58
C ILE A 7 0.75 -23.36 4.59
N LEU A 8 1.76 -22.47 4.61
CA LEU A 8 1.54 -21.02 4.57
C LEU A 8 1.21 -20.51 3.15
N ARG A 9 1.67 -21.18 2.09
CA ARG A 9 1.38 -20.81 0.69
C ARG A 9 -0.10 -20.93 0.30
N LYS A 10 -0.90 -21.67 1.06
CA LYS A 10 -2.35 -21.75 0.84
C LYS A 10 -3.10 -20.55 1.40
N ASN A 11 -2.47 -19.74 2.27
CA ASN A 11 -3.12 -18.58 2.84
C ASN A 11 -3.04 -17.41 1.85
N LEU A 12 -4.20 -16.91 1.45
CA LEU A 12 -4.35 -15.84 0.47
C LEU A 12 -3.63 -14.56 0.91
N TYR A 13 -3.73 -14.22 2.19
CA TYR A 13 -2.99 -13.12 2.82
C TYR A 13 -1.47 -13.16 2.54
N MET A 14 -0.86 -14.36 2.54
CA MET A 14 0.58 -14.49 2.27
C MET A 14 0.93 -14.15 0.83
N ILE A 15 0.04 -14.40 -0.13
CA ILE A 15 0.24 -14.05 -1.53
C ILE A 15 0.29 -12.52 -1.66
N CYS A 16 -0.66 -11.80 -1.05
CA CYS A 16 -0.65 -10.34 -1.03
C CYS A 16 0.61 -9.79 -0.34
N LEU A 17 1.02 -10.37 0.80
CA LEU A 17 2.23 -9.94 1.50
C LEU A 17 3.50 -10.12 0.67
N ILE A 18 3.62 -11.25 -0.05
CA ILE A 18 4.74 -11.48 -0.96
C ILE A 18 4.72 -10.46 -2.10
N ALA A 19 3.55 -10.20 -2.69
CA ALA A 19 3.40 -9.19 -3.74
C ALA A 19 3.82 -7.79 -3.25
N VAL A 20 3.38 -7.37 -2.06
CA VAL A 20 3.79 -6.10 -1.44
C VAL A 20 5.31 -6.04 -1.27
N ASN A 21 5.95 -7.11 -0.78
CA ASN A 21 7.40 -7.13 -0.61
C ASN A 21 8.14 -7.04 -1.93
N ILE A 22 7.67 -7.73 -2.98
CA ILE A 22 8.25 -7.63 -4.33
C ILE A 22 8.14 -6.20 -4.85
N VAL A 23 6.95 -5.59 -4.75
CA VAL A 23 6.72 -4.21 -5.17
C VAL A 23 7.61 -3.23 -4.39
N HIS A 24 7.74 -3.41 -3.07
CA HIS A 24 8.64 -2.61 -2.23
C HIS A 24 10.10 -2.72 -2.67
N ILE A 25 10.59 -3.93 -2.91
CA ILE A 25 11.95 -4.17 -3.36
C ILE A 25 12.17 -3.48 -4.71
N LEU A 26 11.25 -3.68 -5.66
CA LEU A 26 11.32 -3.03 -6.98
C LEU A 26 11.31 -1.50 -6.85
N TYR A 27 10.45 -0.94 -6.01
CA TYR A 27 10.39 0.50 -5.77
C TYR A 27 11.68 1.04 -5.15
N PHE A 28 12.24 0.32 -4.18
CA PHE A 28 13.49 0.70 -3.55
C PHE A 28 14.65 0.71 -4.55
N TYR A 29 14.77 -0.33 -5.39
CA TYR A 29 15.85 -0.42 -6.38
C TYR A 29 15.68 0.54 -7.56
N LEU A 30 14.47 0.62 -8.14
CA LEU A 30 14.21 1.40 -9.36
C LEU A 30 13.94 2.88 -9.07
N GLY A 31 13.35 3.20 -7.93
CA GLY A 31 13.04 4.57 -7.52
C GLY A 31 14.09 5.13 -6.59
N PHE A 32 14.10 4.62 -5.36
CA PHE A 32 14.79 5.27 -4.24
C PHE A 32 16.32 5.23 -4.33
N LEU A 33 16.90 4.07 -4.68
CA LEU A 33 18.35 3.91 -4.81
C LEU A 33 18.93 4.84 -5.87
N LEU A 34 18.24 5.00 -7.00
CA LEU A 34 18.67 5.92 -8.06
C LEU A 34 18.60 7.38 -7.63
N ILE A 35 17.62 7.76 -6.79
CA ILE A 35 17.56 9.12 -6.22
C ILE A 35 18.73 9.34 -5.26
N ILE A 36 19.03 8.38 -4.37
CA ILE A 36 20.17 8.48 -3.45
C ILE A 36 21.48 8.61 -4.21
N LEU A 37 21.67 7.81 -5.27
CA LEU A 37 22.87 7.89 -6.09
C LEU A 37 22.99 9.24 -6.79
N ALA A 38 21.89 9.72 -7.38
CA ALA A 38 21.88 11.03 -8.04
C ALA A 38 22.20 12.18 -7.07
N VAL A 39 21.56 12.22 -5.90
CA VAL A 39 21.76 13.29 -4.91
C VAL A 39 23.08 13.16 -4.16
N GLY A 40 23.54 11.94 -3.87
CA GLY A 40 24.71 11.69 -3.01
C GLY A 40 26.04 11.66 -3.74
N TYR A 41 26.06 11.34 -5.03
CA TYR A 41 27.30 11.21 -5.83
C TYR A 41 27.37 12.17 -7.01
N ASP A 42 26.40 13.08 -7.14
CA ASP A 42 26.29 14.02 -8.28
C ASP A 42 26.32 13.31 -9.64
N THR A 43 25.92 12.02 -9.67
CA THR A 43 25.82 11.26 -10.90
C THR A 43 24.51 11.63 -11.56
N GLU A 44 24.55 12.59 -12.47
CA GLU A 44 23.39 12.97 -13.28
C GLU A 44 23.05 11.86 -14.30
N LEU A 45 22.52 10.72 -13.83
CA LEU A 45 21.90 9.70 -14.70
C LEU A 45 20.77 10.29 -15.56
N SER A 46 20.24 11.46 -15.16
CA SER A 46 19.31 12.29 -15.93
C SER A 46 19.87 12.71 -17.31
N ILE A 47 21.20 12.85 -17.45
CA ILE A 47 21.84 13.22 -18.73
C ILE A 47 21.77 12.06 -19.74
N ILE A 48 21.72 10.80 -19.27
CA ILE A 48 21.87 9.62 -20.16
C ILE A 48 20.76 9.57 -21.21
N SER A 49 19.49 9.75 -20.81
CA SER A 49 18.39 9.92 -21.74
C SER A 49 17.10 10.37 -21.06
N ILE A 50 16.36 11.28 -21.71
CA ILE A 50 15.02 11.71 -21.27
C ILE A 50 14.05 10.52 -21.14
N GLY A 51 14.16 9.53 -22.04
CA GLY A 51 13.32 8.34 -22.04
C GLY A 51 13.50 7.50 -20.79
N PHE A 52 14.74 7.32 -20.32
CA PHE A 52 15.04 6.59 -19.09
C PHE A 52 14.44 7.30 -17.87
N TYR A 53 14.57 8.62 -17.78
CA TYR A 53 13.99 9.38 -16.67
C TYR A 53 12.45 9.27 -16.63
N ARG A 54 11.79 9.45 -17.78
CA ARG A 54 10.33 9.28 -17.93
C ARG A 54 9.88 7.89 -17.48
N PHE A 55 10.56 6.86 -17.97
CA PHE A 55 10.27 5.47 -17.60
C PHE A 55 10.45 5.24 -16.09
N ARG A 56 11.54 5.74 -15.50
CA ARG A 56 11.83 5.62 -14.07
C ARG A 56 10.77 6.31 -13.20
N PHE A 57 10.35 7.52 -13.58
CA PHE A 57 9.31 8.24 -12.86
C PHE A 57 7.98 7.48 -12.92
N TYR A 58 7.58 7.07 -14.14
CA TYR A 58 6.37 6.30 -14.37
C TYR A 58 6.34 5.00 -13.56
N ILE A 59 7.40 4.18 -13.63
CA ILE A 59 7.43 2.91 -12.90
C ILE A 59 7.41 3.13 -11.39
N SER A 60 8.06 4.19 -10.89
CA SER A 60 8.05 4.54 -9.46
C SER A 60 6.64 4.90 -8.99
N PHE A 61 5.91 5.71 -9.74
CA PHE A 61 4.51 6.06 -9.43
C PHE A 61 3.61 4.82 -9.43
N VAL A 62 3.68 4.01 -10.49
CA VAL A 62 2.89 2.77 -10.57
C VAL A 62 3.19 1.85 -9.38
N LEU A 63 4.46 1.68 -9.00
CA LEU A 63 4.86 0.83 -7.88
C LEU A 63 4.36 1.37 -6.52
N ILE A 64 4.42 2.69 -6.28
CA ILE A 64 3.87 3.30 -5.05
C ILE A 64 2.35 3.07 -4.94
N CYS A 65 1.62 3.28 -6.04
CA CYS A 65 0.18 3.05 -6.09
C CYS A 65 -0.15 1.57 -5.85
N CYS A 66 0.56 0.66 -6.55
CA CYS A 66 0.41 -0.78 -6.40
C CYS A 66 0.67 -1.24 -4.95
N GLN A 67 1.70 -0.70 -4.29
CA GLN A 67 2.03 -1.04 -2.92
C GLN A 67 0.85 -0.73 -1.98
N SER A 68 0.31 0.48 -2.07
CA SER A 68 -0.79 0.93 -1.21
C SER A 68 -2.05 0.10 -1.46
N SER A 69 -2.38 -0.19 -2.72
CA SER A 69 -3.53 -1.02 -3.07
C SER A 69 -3.38 -2.49 -2.69
N CYS A 70 -2.17 -3.05 -2.75
CA CYS A 70 -1.92 -4.42 -2.30
C CYS A 70 -2.13 -4.56 -0.78
N LEU A 71 -1.76 -3.54 0.01
CA LEU A 71 -2.04 -3.52 1.45
C LEU A 71 -3.54 -3.45 1.74
N ILE A 72 -4.27 -2.58 1.02
CA ILE A 72 -5.73 -2.50 1.14
C ILE A 72 -6.37 -3.84 0.80
N LEU A 73 -5.93 -4.50 -0.28
CA LEU A 73 -6.44 -5.80 -0.68
C LEU A 73 -6.13 -6.89 0.37
N ALA A 74 -4.95 -6.83 1.00
CA ALA A 74 -4.62 -7.71 2.12
C ALA A 74 -5.54 -7.48 3.33
N SER A 75 -5.90 -6.23 3.62
CA SER A 75 -6.84 -5.88 4.69
C SER A 75 -8.27 -6.32 4.38
N ILE A 76 -8.70 -6.21 3.12
CA ILE A 76 -9.99 -6.75 2.65
C ILE A 76 -10.01 -8.27 2.82
N ASP A 77 -8.97 -8.98 2.35
CA ASP A 77 -8.84 -10.43 2.50
C ASP A 77 -8.99 -10.87 3.96
N ARG A 78 -8.26 -10.22 4.88
CA ARG A 78 -8.40 -10.46 6.33
C ARG A 78 -9.84 -10.22 6.82
N THR A 79 -10.47 -9.12 6.40
CA THR A 79 -11.85 -8.78 6.79
C THR A 79 -12.83 -9.85 6.33
N LEU A 80 -12.68 -10.33 5.09
CA LEU A 80 -13.53 -11.37 4.51
C LEU A 80 -13.36 -12.72 5.21
N ILE A 81 -12.11 -13.11 5.53
CA ILE A 81 -11.82 -14.36 6.26
C ILE A 81 -12.48 -14.38 7.63
N ILE A 82 -12.46 -13.24 8.33
CA ILE A 82 -12.98 -13.09 9.70
C ILE A 82 -14.49 -12.83 9.72
N SER A 83 -15.11 -12.58 8.56
CA SER A 83 -16.54 -12.34 8.46
C SER A 83 -17.35 -13.52 9.01
N LEU A 84 -18.44 -13.18 9.70
CA LEU A 84 -19.40 -14.15 10.25
C LEU A 84 -20.20 -14.85 9.15
N ASN A 85 -20.42 -14.18 8.02
CA ASN A 85 -21.24 -14.68 6.94
C ASN A 85 -20.47 -15.71 6.10
N ALA A 86 -21.01 -16.93 5.99
CA ALA A 86 -20.42 -18.01 5.22
C ALA A 86 -20.32 -17.67 3.72
N GLU A 87 -21.30 -16.96 3.16
CA GLU A 87 -21.28 -16.56 1.74
C GLU A 87 -20.16 -15.55 1.47
N THR A 88 -19.95 -14.60 2.38
CA THR A 88 -18.83 -13.64 2.31
C THR A 88 -17.47 -14.34 2.37
N ARG A 89 -17.34 -15.39 3.20
CA ARG A 89 -16.11 -16.20 3.28
C ARG A 89 -15.86 -17.01 2.00
N LYS A 90 -16.92 -17.55 1.37
CA LYS A 90 -16.82 -18.30 0.11
C LYS A 90 -16.38 -17.43 -1.07
N CYS A 91 -16.74 -16.15 -1.05
CA CYS A 91 -16.32 -15.19 -2.08
C CYS A 91 -14.79 -15.01 -2.13
N ASN A 92 -14.10 -15.25 -1.01
CA ASN A 92 -12.65 -15.14 -0.92
C ASN A 92 -11.93 -16.32 -1.58
N THR A 93 -11.87 -16.29 -2.92
CA THR A 93 -11.17 -17.29 -3.71
C THR A 93 -9.81 -16.77 -4.17
N ARG A 94 -8.83 -17.69 -4.26
CA ARG A 94 -7.49 -17.36 -4.77
C ARG A 94 -7.54 -16.70 -6.14
N ARG A 95 -8.46 -17.15 -7.00
CA ARG A 95 -8.66 -16.59 -8.34
C ARG A 95 -9.07 -15.13 -8.26
N LEU A 96 -10.01 -14.77 -7.38
CA LEU A 96 -10.47 -13.40 -7.20
C LEU A 96 -9.32 -12.46 -6.80
N ILE A 97 -8.49 -12.85 -5.83
CA ILE A 97 -7.37 -11.99 -5.38
C ILE A 97 -6.33 -11.82 -6.49
N VAL A 98 -5.94 -12.90 -7.17
CA VAL A 98 -4.97 -12.80 -8.27
C VAL A 98 -5.52 -11.94 -9.41
N THR A 99 -6.78 -12.12 -9.79
CA THR A 99 -7.44 -11.27 -10.79
C THR A 99 -7.49 -9.81 -10.32
N SER A 100 -7.78 -9.56 -9.04
CA SER A 100 -7.83 -8.21 -8.47
C SER A 100 -6.45 -7.54 -8.48
N LEU A 101 -5.38 -8.28 -8.14
CA LEU A 101 -4.00 -7.78 -8.19
C LEU A 101 -3.61 -7.40 -9.62
N ILE A 102 -3.86 -8.29 -10.59
CA ILE A 102 -3.56 -8.03 -12.00
C ILE A 102 -4.37 -6.83 -12.50
N SER A 103 -5.66 -6.76 -12.17
CA SER A 103 -6.53 -5.63 -12.53
C SER A 103 -6.03 -4.32 -11.94
N LEU A 104 -5.57 -4.31 -10.69
CA LEU A 104 -5.02 -3.11 -10.04
C LEU A 104 -3.73 -2.64 -10.73
N ILE A 105 -2.81 -3.56 -11.01
CA ILE A 105 -1.56 -3.23 -11.70
C ILE A 105 -1.85 -2.63 -13.08
N LEU A 106 -2.74 -3.26 -13.86
CA LEU A 106 -3.15 -2.76 -15.17
C LEU A 106 -3.83 -1.40 -15.06
N PHE A 107 -4.75 -1.23 -14.11
CA PHE A 107 -5.46 0.02 -13.88
C PHE A 107 -4.50 1.18 -13.59
N PHE A 108 -3.57 1.01 -12.65
CA PHE A 108 -2.58 2.06 -12.37
C PHE A 108 -1.61 2.26 -13.51
N SER A 109 -1.21 1.21 -14.22
CA SER A 109 -0.34 1.36 -15.41
C SER A 109 -0.99 2.26 -16.47
N VAL A 110 -2.29 2.09 -16.70
CA VAL A 110 -3.04 2.92 -17.67
C VAL A 110 -3.25 4.33 -17.16
N ILE A 111 -3.64 4.50 -15.89
CA ILE A 111 -3.87 5.83 -15.32
C ILE A 111 -2.59 6.65 -15.29
N GLU A 112 -1.47 6.08 -14.85
CA GLU A 112 -0.20 6.78 -14.68
C GLU A 112 0.53 7.05 -16.01
N ILE A 113 -0.03 6.64 -17.15
CA ILE A 113 0.60 6.86 -18.48
C ILE A 113 0.88 8.33 -18.76
N HIS A 114 0.11 9.26 -18.16
CA HIS A 114 0.34 10.69 -18.24
C HIS A 114 1.75 11.09 -17.76
N GLY A 115 2.31 10.39 -16.77
CA GLY A 115 3.69 10.61 -16.31
C GLY A 115 4.75 10.34 -17.39
N LEU A 116 4.48 9.49 -18.38
CA LEU A 116 5.43 9.28 -19.50
C LEU A 116 5.43 10.43 -20.51
N LEU A 117 4.33 11.18 -20.60
CA LEU A 117 4.11 12.19 -21.64
C LEU A 117 4.50 13.59 -21.17
N PHE A 118 4.17 13.97 -19.94
CA PHE A 118 4.23 15.35 -19.45
C PHE A 118 5.47 15.70 -18.62
N ILE A 119 6.50 14.86 -18.65
CA ILE A 119 7.79 15.15 -18.01
C ILE A 119 8.73 15.77 -19.04
N GLU A 120 9.29 16.93 -18.73
CA GLU A 120 10.20 17.67 -19.60
C GLU A 120 11.54 17.92 -18.90
N ILE A 121 12.60 18.12 -19.68
CA ILE A 121 13.90 18.55 -19.14
C ILE A 121 13.89 20.07 -19.15
N LEU A 122 13.99 20.68 -17.96
CA LEU A 122 14.16 22.13 -17.84
C LEU A 122 15.64 22.44 -17.65
N GLN A 123 16.14 23.34 -18.50
CA GLN A 123 17.44 23.95 -18.34
C GLN A 123 17.30 25.12 -17.36
N TYR A 124 17.91 25.02 -16.18
CA TYR A 124 17.84 26.07 -15.16
C TYR A 124 18.96 27.10 -15.38
N GLU A 125 20.16 26.63 -15.74
CA GLU A 125 21.35 27.44 -16.01
C GLU A 125 22.13 26.84 -17.18
N SER A 126 23.12 27.55 -17.76
CA SER A 126 23.78 27.15 -19.02
C SER A 126 24.30 25.71 -19.04
N ASP A 127 24.73 25.18 -17.89
CA ASP A 127 25.25 23.82 -17.76
C ASP A 127 24.47 22.93 -16.76
N TYR A 128 23.31 23.38 -16.25
CA TYR A 128 22.55 22.63 -15.24
C TYR A 128 21.15 22.26 -15.74
N PHE A 129 20.94 20.95 -15.96
CA PHE A 129 19.68 20.38 -16.43
C PHE A 129 18.98 19.64 -15.30
N VAL A 130 17.80 20.13 -14.94
CA VAL A 130 16.94 19.45 -13.96
C VAL A 130 15.75 18.86 -14.68
N CYS A 131 15.55 17.55 -14.54
CA CYS A 131 14.30 16.94 -14.95
C CYS A 131 13.21 17.36 -13.96
N PHE A 132 12.25 18.14 -14.44
CA PHE A 132 11.14 18.62 -13.62
C PHE A 132 9.82 18.34 -14.32
N ASP A 133 8.75 18.23 -13.53
CA ASP A 133 7.41 18.16 -14.10
C ASP A 133 7.13 19.46 -14.85
N GLN A 134 6.39 19.40 -15.95
CA GLN A 134 6.03 20.59 -16.71
C GLN A 134 5.38 21.64 -15.77
N PRO A 135 6.01 22.83 -15.59
CA PRO A 135 5.57 23.78 -14.59
C PRO A 135 4.16 24.30 -14.91
N GLY A 136 3.38 24.57 -13.86
CA GLY A 136 2.05 25.16 -13.96
C GLY A 136 0.93 24.22 -13.51
N ALA A 137 -0.12 24.11 -14.33
CA ALA A 137 -1.33 23.37 -13.97
C ALA A 137 -1.07 21.86 -13.80
N TYR A 138 -0.13 21.29 -14.54
CA TYR A 138 0.19 19.87 -14.48
C TYR A 138 0.87 19.48 -13.15
N THR A 139 1.89 20.22 -12.71
CA THR A 139 2.50 20.02 -11.39
C THR A 139 1.47 20.09 -10.26
N THR A 140 0.56 21.06 -10.35
CA THR A 140 -0.52 21.23 -9.37
C THR A 140 -1.47 20.02 -9.36
N PHE A 141 -1.88 19.56 -10.55
CA PHE A 141 -2.70 18.36 -10.72
C PHE A 141 -2.00 17.12 -10.15
N LEU A 142 -0.72 16.93 -10.47
CA LEU A 142 0.06 15.78 -10.03
C LEU A 142 0.25 15.77 -8.51
N GLY A 143 0.49 16.94 -7.90
CA GLY A 143 0.55 17.09 -6.45
C GLY A 143 -0.75 16.69 -5.75
N TYR A 144 -1.90 17.17 -6.23
CA TYR A 144 -3.20 16.75 -5.70
C TYR A 144 -3.50 15.27 -5.94
N HIS A 145 -3.16 14.76 -7.13
CA HIS A 145 -3.31 13.35 -7.47
C HIS A 145 -2.48 12.46 -6.51
N ALA A 146 -1.20 12.78 -6.30
CA ALA A 146 -0.34 12.09 -5.36
C ALA A 146 -0.88 12.16 -3.92
N LEU A 147 -1.35 13.32 -3.48
CA LEU A 147 -1.93 13.51 -2.16
C LEU A 147 -3.17 12.63 -1.95
N LEU A 148 -4.08 12.58 -2.93
CA LEU A 148 -5.30 11.78 -2.86
C LEU A 148 -4.99 10.28 -2.95
N VAL A 149 -4.25 9.86 -3.97
CA VAL A 149 -4.03 8.44 -4.30
C VAL A 149 -3.03 7.78 -3.37
N ASN A 150 -1.97 8.48 -2.93
CA ASN A 150 -0.92 7.90 -2.10
C ASN A 150 -1.02 8.25 -0.61
N GLY A 151 -1.67 9.37 -0.30
CA GLY A 151 -1.88 9.85 1.08
C GLY A 151 -3.26 9.49 1.60
N PHE A 152 -4.29 10.22 1.17
CA PHE A 152 -5.59 10.23 1.82
C PHE A 152 -6.39 8.94 1.62
N VAL A 153 -6.60 8.51 0.37
CA VAL A 153 -7.49 7.39 0.04
C VAL A 153 -7.00 6.07 0.66
N PRO A 154 -5.71 5.68 0.55
CA PRO A 154 -5.24 4.45 1.19
C PRO A 154 -5.32 4.49 2.70
N SER A 155 -5.06 5.66 3.30
CA SER A 155 -5.17 5.85 4.75
C SER A 155 -6.57 5.58 5.25
N GLN A 156 -7.58 6.22 4.64
CA GLN A 156 -8.97 6.05 5.04
C GLN A 156 -9.45 4.61 4.83
N LEU A 157 -9.15 4.00 3.68
CA LEU A 157 -9.57 2.64 3.37
C LEU A 157 -8.95 1.61 4.33
N MET A 158 -7.65 1.72 4.62
CA MET A 158 -6.99 0.84 5.59
C MET A 158 -7.64 0.94 6.97
N VAL A 159 -7.85 2.16 7.49
CA VAL A 159 -8.51 2.36 8.79
C VAL A 159 -9.91 1.75 8.81
N ILE A 160 -10.70 1.95 7.76
CA ILE A 160 -12.06 1.40 7.67
C ILE A 160 -12.04 -0.13 7.70
N PHE A 161 -11.23 -0.78 6.86
CA PHE A 161 -11.18 -2.25 6.79
C PHE A 161 -10.60 -2.88 8.05
N GLU A 162 -9.62 -2.24 8.68
CA GLU A 162 -9.03 -2.76 9.91
C GLU A 162 -9.97 -2.59 11.12
N LEU A 163 -10.66 -1.45 11.25
CA LEU A 163 -11.71 -1.28 12.26
C LEU A 163 -12.85 -2.27 12.06
N TRP A 164 -13.24 -2.53 10.81
CA TRP A 164 -14.24 -3.55 10.49
C TRP A 164 -13.75 -4.94 10.88
N THR A 165 -12.49 -5.27 10.60
CA THR A 165 -11.86 -6.51 11.06
C THR A 165 -11.96 -6.66 12.57
N VAL A 166 -11.60 -5.63 13.34
CA VAL A 166 -11.69 -5.64 14.81
C VAL A 166 -13.14 -5.84 15.28
N LYS A 167 -14.11 -5.17 14.66
CA LYS A 167 -15.54 -5.34 14.96
C LYS A 167 -15.99 -6.78 14.71
N ASN A 168 -15.57 -7.40 13.61
CA ASN A 168 -15.90 -8.78 13.29
C ASN A 168 -15.29 -9.74 14.32
N ILE A 169 -14.02 -9.56 14.71
CA ILE A 169 -13.38 -10.38 15.75
C ILE A 169 -14.13 -10.27 17.09
N ARG A 170 -14.50 -9.05 17.51
CA ARG A 170 -15.25 -8.83 18.75
C ARG A 170 -16.63 -9.49 18.70
N SER A 171 -17.32 -9.41 17.57
CA SER A 171 -18.63 -10.04 17.37
C SER A 171 -18.57 -11.57 17.43
N VAL A 172 -17.57 -12.17 16.78
CA VAL A 172 -17.29 -13.61 16.86
C VAL A 172 -17.03 -14.01 18.32
N ARG A 173 -16.18 -13.25 19.03
CA ARG A 173 -15.85 -13.51 20.44
C ARG A 173 -17.07 -13.41 21.35
N HIS A 174 -17.93 -12.42 21.17
CA HIS A 174 -19.13 -12.26 21.98
C HIS A 174 -20.11 -13.42 21.81
N ARG A 175 -20.26 -13.96 20.60
CA ARG A 175 -21.11 -15.15 20.37
C ARG A 175 -20.54 -16.41 21.01
N ILE A 176 -19.22 -16.60 20.97
CA ILE A 176 -18.58 -17.76 21.59
C ILE A 176 -18.60 -17.67 23.12
N SER A 177 -18.48 -16.46 23.68
CA SER A 177 -18.45 -16.22 25.13
C SER A 177 -19.83 -16.27 25.81
N ASN A 178 -20.92 -16.29 25.05
CA ASN A 178 -22.28 -16.39 25.57
C ASN A 178 -22.86 -17.78 25.26
N PRO A 179 -22.41 -18.86 25.95
CA PRO A 179 -23.03 -20.17 25.82
C PRO A 179 -24.34 -20.13 26.60
N HIS A 180 -25.39 -19.56 26.01
CA HIS A 180 -26.72 -19.74 26.56
C HIS A 180 -27.12 -21.19 26.29
N ILE A 181 -26.87 -22.04 27.28
CA ILE A 181 -27.52 -23.31 27.62
C ILE A 181 -28.42 -23.86 26.49
N THR A 182 -27.83 -24.68 25.61
CA THR A 182 -28.54 -25.83 25.06
C THR A 182 -27.62 -27.02 25.21
N ASN A 183 -27.96 -27.87 26.17
CA ASN A 183 -27.38 -29.19 26.33
C ASN A 183 -27.51 -29.95 25.01
N THR A 184 -26.41 -30.06 24.29
CA THR A 184 -26.21 -31.19 23.40
C THR A 184 -24.73 -31.52 23.48
N GLU A 185 -24.44 -32.44 24.40
CA GLU A 185 -23.28 -33.31 24.31
C GLU A 185 -23.11 -33.72 22.84
N TYR A 186 -21.92 -33.56 22.28
CA TYR A 186 -21.20 -34.54 21.47
C TYR A 186 -19.95 -33.85 20.88
N LEU A 187 -18.80 -34.20 21.45
CA LEU A 187 -17.47 -34.21 20.83
C LEU A 187 -16.97 -32.91 20.16
N THR A 188 -16.25 -32.07 20.94
CA THR A 188 -14.92 -31.54 20.53
C THR A 188 -14.18 -31.01 21.76
N ILE A 189 -13.63 -31.95 22.51
CA ILE A 189 -12.69 -31.73 23.61
C ILE A 189 -11.46 -30.97 23.06
N GLY A 190 -11.18 -29.77 23.58
CA GLY A 190 -9.83 -29.20 23.59
C GLY A 190 -9.49 -27.97 22.71
N ARG A 191 -10.43 -27.10 22.30
CA ARG A 191 -10.09 -25.93 21.44
C ARG A 191 -10.47 -24.49 21.85
N PRO A 192 -11.16 -24.16 22.95
CA PRO A 192 -11.51 -22.75 23.20
C PRO A 192 -10.29 -21.87 23.56
N HIS A 193 -9.35 -22.39 24.37
CA HIS A 193 -8.23 -21.59 24.89
C HIS A 193 -7.13 -21.31 23.85
N ILE A 194 -6.87 -22.27 22.94
CA ILE A 194 -5.86 -22.13 21.87
C ILE A 194 -6.34 -21.12 20.82
N ILE A 195 -7.64 -21.11 20.49
CA ILE A 195 -8.25 -20.14 19.57
C ILE A 195 -8.13 -18.73 20.15
N GLN A 196 -8.43 -18.55 21.44
CA GLN A 196 -8.39 -17.25 22.10
C GLN A 196 -6.98 -16.61 22.15
N SER A 197 -5.93 -17.41 22.33
CA SER A 197 -4.54 -16.91 22.34
C SER A 197 -4.08 -16.43 20.96
N LYS A 198 -4.46 -17.16 19.89
CA LYS A 198 -4.16 -16.78 18.50
C LYS A 198 -4.94 -15.56 18.05
N ASP A 199 -6.19 -15.43 18.48
CA ASP A 199 -7.01 -14.24 18.20
C ASP A 199 -6.42 -12.99 18.86
N LYS A 200 -5.95 -13.08 20.11
CA LYS A 200 -5.25 -11.97 20.78
C LYS A 200 -3.97 -11.58 20.04
N GLN A 201 -3.19 -12.56 19.57
CA GLN A 201 -1.99 -12.32 18.78
C GLN A 201 -2.33 -11.63 17.45
N LEU A 202 -3.39 -12.08 16.78
CA LEU A 202 -3.87 -11.48 15.53
C LEU A 202 -4.34 -10.03 15.73
N ILE A 203 -5.12 -9.75 16.78
CA ILE A 203 -5.56 -8.39 17.12
C ILE A 203 -4.34 -7.49 17.42
N ARG A 204 -3.37 -8.00 18.19
CA ARG A 204 -2.16 -7.23 18.50
C ARG A 204 -1.34 -6.94 17.24
N MET A 205 -1.18 -7.93 16.37
CA MET A 205 -0.50 -7.77 15.08
C MET A 205 -1.22 -6.74 14.22
N LEU A 206 -2.56 -6.82 14.11
CA LEU A 206 -3.38 -5.84 13.39
C LEU A 206 -3.15 -4.43 13.95
N LEU A 207 -3.28 -4.24 15.26
CA LEU A 207 -3.10 -2.93 15.89
C LEU A 207 -1.72 -2.33 15.61
N VAL A 208 -0.66 -3.16 15.65
CA VAL A 208 0.69 -2.72 15.28
C VAL A 208 0.76 -2.33 13.81
N ASP A 209 0.14 -3.10 12.90
CA ASP A 209 0.05 -2.80 11.47
C ASP A 209 -0.63 -1.44 11.24
N ILE A 210 -1.81 -1.20 11.86
CA ILE A 210 -2.56 0.06 11.76
C ILE A 210 -1.70 1.25 12.21
N VAL A 211 -1.15 1.15 13.42
CA VAL A 211 -0.44 2.26 14.06
C VAL A 211 0.82 2.59 13.26
N THR A 212 1.55 1.56 12.83
CA THR A 212 2.74 1.72 11.97
C THR A 212 2.34 2.40 10.66
N PHE A 213 1.31 1.90 9.99
CA PHE A 213 0.85 2.44 8.72
C PHE A 213 0.41 3.91 8.84
N ILE A 214 -0.39 4.25 9.86
CA ILE A 214 -0.84 5.64 10.10
C ILE A 214 0.36 6.56 10.34
N ILE A 215 1.28 6.21 11.24
CA ILE A 215 2.42 7.08 11.58
C ILE A 215 3.27 7.39 10.33
N PHE A 216 3.62 6.36 9.56
CA PHE A 216 4.45 6.53 8.37
C PHE A 216 3.70 7.24 7.24
N LYS A 217 2.45 6.86 6.95
CA LYS A 217 1.66 7.51 5.89
C LYS A 217 1.29 8.94 6.23
N PHE A 218 0.99 9.23 7.49
CA PHE A 218 0.69 10.59 7.93
C PHE A 218 1.89 11.52 7.74
N SER A 219 3.10 11.05 8.08
CA SER A 219 4.33 11.80 7.87
C SER A 219 4.55 12.15 6.39
N VAL A 220 4.36 11.18 5.49
CA VAL A 220 4.43 11.40 4.03
C VAL A 220 3.34 12.36 3.55
N THR A 221 2.12 12.24 4.08
CA THR A 221 1.00 13.12 3.70
C THR A 221 1.26 14.57 4.11
N ILE A 222 1.81 14.81 5.31
CA ILE A 222 2.23 16.15 5.75
C ILE A 222 3.27 16.72 4.80
N LEU A 223 4.27 15.92 4.41
CA LEU A 223 5.31 16.37 3.48
C LEU A 223 4.72 16.78 2.13
N LEU A 224 3.79 15.98 1.58
CA LEU A 224 3.12 16.30 0.31
C LEU A 224 2.25 17.57 0.42
N ILE A 225 1.54 17.74 1.53
CA ILE A 225 0.77 18.97 1.79
C ILE A 225 1.71 20.18 1.86
N TYR A 226 2.83 20.04 2.58
CA TYR A 226 3.82 21.11 2.69
C TYR A 226 4.43 21.48 1.34
N GLN A 227 4.78 20.49 0.51
CA GLN A 227 5.25 20.72 -0.86
C GLN A 227 4.22 21.47 -1.70
N GLN A 228 2.94 21.10 -1.59
CA GLN A 228 1.86 21.73 -2.34
C GLN A 228 1.59 23.18 -1.88
N ILE A 229 1.69 23.47 -0.59
CA ILE A 229 1.51 24.83 -0.05
C ILE A 229 2.68 25.72 -0.44
N THR A 230 3.90 25.18 -0.40
CA THR A 230 5.13 25.96 -0.67
C THR A 230 5.47 26.09 -2.16
N GLN A 231 4.72 25.45 -3.06
CA GLN A 231 5.01 25.46 -4.50
C GLN A 231 5.02 26.87 -5.14
N TYR A 232 4.28 27.83 -4.58
CA TYR A 232 4.23 29.21 -5.07
C TYR A 232 5.07 30.19 -4.24
N HIS A 233 5.69 29.74 -3.15
CA HIS A 233 6.59 30.61 -2.38
C HIS A 233 7.94 30.68 -3.07
N GLN A 234 8.35 31.89 -3.44
CA GLN A 234 9.68 32.16 -3.96
C GLN A 234 10.70 31.83 -2.86
N LYS A 235 11.45 30.74 -3.02
CA LYS A 235 12.52 30.40 -2.10
C LYS A 235 13.65 31.41 -2.33
N SER A 236 13.89 32.30 -1.37
CA SER A 236 15.11 33.12 -1.36
C SER A 236 16.29 32.19 -1.12
N SER A 237 17.16 32.05 -2.12
CA SER A 237 18.43 31.36 -2.01
C SER A 237 19.38 32.23 -1.18
N GLU A 238 19.35 32.08 0.14
CA GLU A 238 20.44 32.50 1.04
C GLU A 238 21.37 31.32 1.33
#